data_AF-A0A7J7H3K1-F1
#
_entry.id   AF-A0A7J7H3K1-F1
#
_cell.length_a   1.000
_cell.length_b   1.000
_cell.length_c   1.000
_cell.angle_alpha   90.00
_cell.angle_beta   90.00
_cell.angle_gamma   90.00
#
_symmetry.space_group_name_H-M   'P 1'
#
loop_
_entity.id
_entity.type
_entity.pdbx_description
1 polymer ?
#
loop_
_entity_poly.entity_id
_entity_poly.type
_entity_poly.pdbx_seq_one_letter_code
_entity_poly.pdbx_strand_id
1 'polypeptide(L)'
;MGCFHKFFLKAIAKQILCWFLLQLSFDLIEDWIRKNPNASICTTEGANAFKDIANFQDYHGLPEFRNALAKFMRRVRGGRVSFDPTRIVMSGGATGANELLMFCLANPGDAFLIPIPYYPAYVSFF
;
A
#
# COMPACT_ATOMS: atom_id res chain seq x y z
N MET A 1 -9.88 -20.86 28.29
CA MET A 1 -8.57 -20.57 27.65
C MET A 1 -8.35 -21.24 26.27
N GLY A 2 -8.98 -22.37 25.93
CA GLY A 2 -8.68 -23.09 24.68
C GLY A 2 -9.12 -22.43 23.36
N CYS A 3 -10.17 -21.60 23.37
CA CYS A 3 -10.69 -20.97 22.14
C CYS A 3 -9.80 -19.82 21.63
N PHE A 4 -9.29 -19.00 22.57
CA PHE A 4 -8.41 -17.86 22.27
C PHE A 4 -7.05 -18.32 21.70
N HIS A 5 -6.49 -19.39 22.25
CA HIS A 5 -5.24 -19.97 21.78
C HIS A 5 -5.37 -20.54 20.34
N LYS A 6 -6.47 -21.26 20.05
CA LYS A 6 -6.74 -21.77 18.70
C LYS A 6 -6.98 -20.66 17.67
N PHE A 7 -7.60 -19.55 18.08
CA PHE A 7 -7.77 -18.38 17.22
C PHE A 7 -6.44 -17.69 16.92
N PHE A 8 -5.61 -17.50 17.94
CA PHE A 8 -4.29 -16.86 17.82
C PHE A 8 -3.35 -17.65 16.89
N LEU A 9 -3.27 -18.98 17.03
CA LEU A 9 -2.47 -19.81 16.12
C LEU A 9 -2.97 -19.76 14.67
N LYS A 10 -4.29 -19.72 14.44
CA LYS A 10 -4.85 -19.57 13.08
C LYS A 10 -4.53 -18.21 12.48
N ALA A 11 -4.55 -17.14 13.28
CA ALA A 11 -4.18 -15.80 12.83
C ALA A 11 -2.69 -15.73 12.45
N ILE A 12 -1.81 -16.32 13.26
CA ILE A 12 -0.38 -16.42 12.95
C ILE A 12 -0.15 -17.24 11.68
N ALA A 13 -0.77 -18.41 11.56
CA ALA A 13 -0.63 -19.25 10.37
C ALA A 13 -1.11 -18.54 9.09
N LYS A 14 -2.21 -17.77 9.17
CA LYS A 14 -2.71 -16.95 8.05
C LYS A 14 -1.77 -15.79 7.72
N GLN A 15 -1.17 -15.16 8.73
CA GLN A 15 -0.17 -14.10 8.55
C GLN A 15 1.08 -14.64 7.87
N ILE A 16 1.60 -15.79 8.32
CA ILE A 16 2.73 -16.49 7.72
C ILE A 16 2.41 -16.87 6.27
N LEU A 17 1.24 -17.46 6.02
CA LEU A 17 0.82 -17.84 4.66
C LEU A 17 0.68 -16.63 3.74
N CYS A 18 0.12 -15.51 4.22
CA CYS A 18 0.00 -14.28 3.44
C CYS A 18 1.38 -13.71 3.07
N TRP A 19 2.33 -13.77 4.02
CA TRP A 19 3.74 -13.43 3.77
C TRP A 19 4.37 -14.33 2.70
N PHE A 20 4.11 -15.65 2.74
CA PHE A 20 4.57 -16.57 1.71
C PHE A 20 3.93 -16.29 0.34
N LEU A 21 2.66 -15.91 0.29
CA LEU A 21 1.97 -15.60 -0.97
C LEU A 21 2.56 -14.36 -1.66
N LEU A 22 3.00 -13.35 -0.89
CA LEU A 22 3.67 -12.18 -1.46
C LEU A 22 5.01 -12.51 -2.13
N GLN A 23 5.67 -13.59 -1.71
CA GLN A 23 6.95 -14.03 -2.28
C GLN A 23 6.80 -14.76 -3.62
N LEU A 24 5.58 -15.15 -4.03
CA LEU A 24 5.34 -15.94 -5.25
C LEU A 24 5.64 -15.20 -6.56
N SER A 25 5.78 -13.87 -6.51
CA SER A 25 6.02 -13.03 -7.69
C SER A 25 7.30 -12.21 -7.60
N PHE A 26 8.21 -12.54 -6.67
CA PHE A 26 9.45 -11.79 -6.49
C PHE A 26 10.40 -11.96 -7.67
N ASP A 27 10.45 -13.15 -8.25
CA ASP A 27 11.17 -13.45 -9.49
C ASP A 27 10.78 -12.51 -10.63
N LEU A 28 9.48 -12.26 -10.81
CA LEU A 28 8.97 -11.36 -11.85
C LEU A 28 9.43 -9.91 -11.65
N ILE A 29 9.45 -9.44 -10.40
CA ILE A 29 9.88 -8.08 -10.05
C ILE A 29 11.40 -7.96 -10.21
N GLU A 30 12.16 -8.96 -9.76
CA GLU A 30 13.61 -8.99 -9.88
C GLU A 30 14.05 -8.99 -11.35
N ASP A 31 13.43 -9.84 -12.17
CA ASP A 31 13.66 -9.89 -13.61
C ASP A 31 13.37 -8.54 -14.28
N TRP A 32 12.30 -7.86 -13.87
CA TRP A 32 11.95 -6.56 -14.41
C TRP A 32 12.98 -5.51 -14.00
N ILE A 33 13.41 -5.47 -12.75
CA ILE A 33 14.44 -4.51 -12.28
C ILE A 33 15.74 -4.71 -13.05
N ARG A 34 16.20 -5.96 -13.23
CA ARG A 34 17.41 -6.28 -14.00
C ARG A 34 17.34 -5.81 -15.45
N LYS A 35 16.16 -5.88 -16.07
CA LYS A 35 15.91 -5.44 -17.45
C LYS A 35 15.71 -3.93 -17.60
N ASN A 36 15.47 -3.20 -16.50
CA ASN A 36 15.16 -1.77 -16.49
C ASN A 36 16.05 -0.99 -15.50
N PRO A 37 17.38 -0.95 -15.71
CA PRO A 37 18.31 -0.33 -14.76
C PRO A 37 18.07 1.18 -14.58
N ASN A 38 17.56 1.88 -15.60
CA ASN A 38 17.24 3.31 -15.55
C ASN A 38 16.05 3.67 -14.65
N ALA A 39 15.26 2.69 -14.18
CA ALA A 39 14.08 2.94 -13.36
C ALA A 39 14.40 3.25 -11.88
N SER A 40 15.65 3.01 -11.44
CA SER A 40 16.08 3.25 -10.06
C SER A 40 17.18 4.29 -10.03
N ILE A 41 17.06 5.28 -9.14
CA ILE A 41 18.12 6.29 -8.90
C ILE A 41 19.38 5.69 -8.25
N CYS A 42 19.30 4.44 -7.78
CA CYS A 42 20.42 3.73 -7.16
C CYS A 42 21.30 2.98 -8.19
N THR A 43 21.07 3.16 -9.49
CA THR A 43 21.91 2.60 -10.57
C THR A 43 22.70 3.72 -11.26
N THR A 44 23.75 3.34 -11.98
CA THR A 44 24.55 4.27 -12.78
C THR A 44 23.71 4.94 -13.88
N GLU A 45 22.76 4.22 -14.46
CA GLU A 45 21.90 4.70 -15.55
C GLU A 45 20.79 5.64 -15.05
N GLY A 46 20.31 5.45 -13.81
CA GLY A 46 19.25 6.26 -13.21
C GLY A 46 19.75 7.43 -12.35
N ALA A 47 21.05 7.48 -12.01
CA ALA A 47 21.64 8.47 -11.12
C ALA A 47 21.41 9.93 -11.56
N ASN A 48 21.22 10.18 -12.86
CA ASN A 48 20.95 11.52 -13.39
C ASN A 48 19.67 12.14 -12.81
N ALA A 49 18.67 11.33 -12.42
CA ALA A 49 17.43 11.79 -11.81
C ALA A 49 17.53 11.99 -10.29
N PHE A 50 18.68 11.64 -9.67
CA PHE A 50 18.84 11.67 -8.20
C PHE A 50 18.54 13.05 -7.61
N LYS A 51 19.09 14.11 -8.21
CA LYS A 51 18.92 15.47 -7.69
C LYS A 51 17.45 15.89 -7.69
N ASP A 52 16.72 15.55 -8.73
CA ASP A 52 15.31 15.93 -8.86
C ASP A 52 14.44 15.14 -7.88
N ILE A 53 14.68 13.83 -7.75
CA ILE A 53 13.93 12.96 -6.84
C ILE A 53 14.26 13.25 -5.37
N ALA A 54 15.52 13.47 -5.03
CA ALA A 54 15.95 13.72 -3.65
C ALA A 54 15.45 15.07 -3.11
N ASN A 55 15.29 16.08 -3.97
CA ASN A 55 14.74 17.38 -3.61
C ASN A 55 13.21 17.44 -3.72
N PHE A 56 12.56 16.39 -4.19
CA PHE A 56 11.11 16.37 -4.34
C PHE A 56 10.42 16.30 -2.97
N GLN A 57 9.59 17.30 -2.66
CA GLN A 57 8.90 17.43 -1.37
C GLN A 57 7.39 17.69 -1.51
N ASP A 58 6.85 17.69 -2.73
CA ASP A 58 5.42 17.94 -2.94
C ASP A 58 4.58 16.81 -2.35
N TYR A 59 3.67 17.16 -1.45
CA TYR A 59 2.81 16.23 -0.73
C TYR A 59 1.81 15.52 -1.66
N HIS A 60 1.52 16.05 -2.85
CA HIS A 60 0.72 15.34 -3.84
C HIS A 60 1.44 14.10 -4.38
N GLY A 61 2.76 14.01 -4.25
CA GLY A 61 3.54 12.95 -4.84
C GLY A 61 3.77 13.13 -6.35
N LEU A 62 4.73 12.38 -6.89
CA LEU A 62 5.14 12.46 -8.28
C LEU A 62 3.94 12.26 -9.22
N PRO A 63 3.67 13.18 -10.17
CA PRO A 63 2.56 13.06 -11.11
C PRO A 63 2.59 11.74 -11.90
N GLU A 64 3.78 11.30 -12.33
CA GLU A 64 4.02 10.05 -13.05
C GLU A 64 3.60 8.86 -12.20
N PHE A 65 3.92 8.89 -10.90
CA PHE A 65 3.55 7.84 -9.96
C PHE A 65 2.03 7.77 -9.77
N ARG A 66 1.35 8.91 -9.54
CA ARG A 66 -0.12 8.94 -9.42
C ARG A 66 -0.82 8.45 -10.68
N ASN A 67 -0.32 8.85 -11.85
CA ASN A 67 -0.84 8.38 -13.14
C ASN A 67 -0.66 6.87 -13.33
N ALA A 68 0.52 6.34 -12.98
CA ALA A 68 0.79 4.91 -13.03
C ALA A 68 -0.11 4.12 -12.07
N LEU A 69 -0.30 4.62 -10.84
CA LEU A 69 -1.16 4.00 -9.84
C LEU A 69 -2.63 3.98 -10.28
N ALA A 70 -3.15 5.08 -10.83
CA ALA A 70 -4.50 5.14 -11.39
C ALA A 70 -4.72 4.09 -12.50
N LYS A 71 -3.76 3.96 -13.42
CA LYS A 71 -3.78 2.94 -14.48
C LYS A 71 -3.72 1.51 -13.92
N PHE A 72 -2.88 1.28 -12.91
CA PHE A 72 -2.75 -0.01 -12.23
C PHE A 72 -4.06 -0.40 -11.53
N MET A 73 -4.67 0.50 -10.75
CA MET A 73 -5.94 0.26 -10.07
C MET A 73 -7.07 -0.03 -11.06
N ARG A 74 -7.12 0.69 -12.19
CA ARG A 74 -8.05 0.39 -13.30
C ARG A 74 -7.84 -1.02 -13.85
N ARG A 75 -6.59 -1.44 -14.07
CA ARG A 75 -6.25 -2.79 -14.57
C ARG A 75 -6.68 -3.87 -13.57
N VAL A 76 -6.41 -3.70 -12.28
CA VAL A 76 -6.82 -4.62 -11.21
C VAL A 76 -8.34 -4.79 -11.14
N ARG A 77 -9.10 -3.74 -11.47
CA ARG A 77 -10.58 -3.79 -11.58
C ARG A 77 -11.09 -4.25 -12.94
N GLY A 78 -10.25 -4.86 -13.77
CA GLY A 78 -10.63 -5.38 -15.09
C GLY A 78 -11.05 -4.30 -16.07
N GLY A 79 -10.57 -3.06 -15.90
CA GLY A 79 -10.85 -1.93 -16.79
C GLY A 79 -12.25 -1.30 -16.63
N ARG A 80 -13.07 -1.79 -15.69
CA ARG A 80 -14.48 -1.40 -15.51
C ARG A 80 -14.69 -0.02 -14.87
N VAL A 81 -13.66 0.51 -14.23
CA VAL A 81 -13.69 1.81 -13.54
C VAL A 81 -12.44 2.61 -13.84
N SER A 82 -12.54 3.93 -13.77
CA SER A 82 -11.42 4.86 -13.89
C SER A 82 -11.15 5.57 -12.57
N PHE A 83 -9.89 5.84 -12.28
CA PHE A 83 -9.46 6.60 -11.13
C PHE A 83 -8.83 7.91 -11.62
N ASP A 84 -9.27 9.04 -11.07
CA ASP A 84 -8.71 10.35 -11.35
C ASP A 84 -7.37 10.50 -10.59
N PRO A 85 -6.23 10.66 -11.28
CA PRO A 85 -4.92 10.82 -10.65
C PRO A 85 -4.82 12.03 -9.71
N THR A 86 -5.65 13.06 -9.90
CA THR A 86 -5.67 14.24 -9.02
C THR A 86 -6.32 13.96 -7.66
N ARG A 87 -7.08 12.87 -7.56
CA ARG A 87 -7.75 12.42 -6.32
C ARG A 87 -6.98 11.34 -5.56
N ILE A 88 -5.80 10.94 -6.05
CA ILE A 88 -4.93 9.99 -5.37
C ILE A 88 -4.03 10.76 -4.40
N VAL A 89 -4.12 10.40 -3.12
CA VAL A 89 -3.29 10.95 -2.03
C VAL A 89 -2.41 9.84 -1.47
N MET A 90 -1.13 10.14 -1.28
CA MET A 90 -0.14 9.20 -0.73
C MET A 90 -0.16 9.22 0.79
N SER A 91 0.16 8.07 1.39
CA SER A 91 0.26 7.92 2.86
C SER A 91 1.31 6.87 3.21
N GLY A 92 1.64 6.74 4.50
CA GLY A 92 2.56 5.73 5.04
C GLY A 92 1.99 4.30 4.99
N GLY A 93 1.65 3.83 3.80
CA GLY A 93 0.97 2.56 3.58
C GLY A 93 -0.50 2.56 4.01
N ALA A 94 -1.14 1.39 3.95
CA ALA A 94 -2.55 1.24 4.31
C ALA A 94 -2.83 1.61 5.78
N THR A 95 -1.86 1.42 6.67
CA THR A 95 -1.91 1.85 8.08
C THR A 95 -2.13 3.36 8.20
N GLY A 96 -1.21 4.16 7.66
CA GLY A 96 -1.34 5.62 7.70
C GLY A 96 -2.55 6.14 6.91
N ALA A 97 -2.94 5.45 5.83
CA ALA A 97 -4.17 5.78 5.10
C ALA A 97 -5.42 5.64 5.98
N ASN A 98 -5.53 4.53 6.71
CA ASN A 98 -6.69 4.28 7.57
C ASN A 98 -6.76 5.29 8.71
N GLU A 99 -5.63 5.54 9.39
CA GLU A 99 -5.55 6.54 10.46
C GLU A 99 -5.94 7.94 9.96
N LEU A 100 -5.41 8.37 8.81
CA LEU A 100 -5.76 9.65 8.19
C LEU A 100 -7.26 9.75 7.88
N LEU A 101 -7.86 8.68 7.35
CA LEU A 101 -9.30 8.65 7.08
C LEU A 101 -10.13 8.77 8.36
N MET A 102 -9.70 8.15 9.46
CA MET A 102 -10.38 8.26 10.75
C MET A 102 -10.34 9.70 11.26
N PHE A 103 -9.18 10.37 11.20
CA PHE A 103 -9.06 11.79 11.54
C PHE A 103 -9.91 12.72 10.67
N CYS A 104 -10.07 12.40 9.37
CA CYS A 104 -10.85 13.24 8.47
C CYS A 104 -12.37 13.05 8.59
N LEU A 105 -12.83 11.90 9.06
CA LEU A 105 -14.25 11.50 8.97
C LEU A 105 -14.98 11.45 10.31
N ALA A 106 -14.27 11.48 11.43
CA ALA A 106 -14.85 11.32 12.76
C ALA A 106 -14.17 12.24 13.79
N ASN A 107 -14.94 12.69 14.78
CA ASN A 107 -14.44 13.42 15.93
C ASN A 107 -14.24 12.48 17.14
N PRO A 108 -13.51 12.92 18.18
CA PRO A 108 -13.43 12.18 19.43
C PRO A 108 -14.83 11.89 20.00
N GLY A 109 -15.15 10.62 20.22
CA GLY A 109 -16.46 10.15 20.70
C GLY A 109 -17.37 9.57 19.61
N ASP A 110 -17.08 9.83 18.33
CA ASP A 110 -17.73 9.14 17.22
C ASP A 110 -17.23 7.70 17.08
N ALA A 111 -17.95 6.86 16.32
CA ALA A 111 -17.62 5.45 16.14
C ALA A 111 -17.76 4.99 14.68
N PHE A 112 -16.92 4.04 14.27
CA PHE A 112 -17.02 3.34 12.99
C PHE A 112 -17.59 1.94 13.17
N LEU A 113 -18.43 1.50 12.22
CA LEU A 113 -18.90 0.12 12.15
C LEU A 113 -17.90 -0.74 11.36
N ILE A 114 -17.42 -1.82 11.95
CA ILE A 114 -16.53 -2.78 11.30
C ILE A 114 -17.18 -4.17 11.29
N PRO A 115 -17.38 -4.79 10.10
CA PRO A 115 -17.97 -6.12 10.01
C PRO A 115 -17.01 -7.19 10.56
N ILE A 116 -17.52 -8.11 11.37
CA ILE A 116 -16.75 -9.25 11.89
C ILE A 116 -16.82 -10.43 10.91
N PRO A 117 -15.71 -11.17 10.68
CA PRO A 117 -14.36 -10.95 11.21
C PRO A 117 -13.59 -9.86 10.45
N TYR A 118 -12.74 -9.11 11.15
CA TYR A 118 -11.96 -8.00 10.58
C TYR A 118 -10.45 -8.14 10.80
N TYR A 119 -9.67 -7.24 10.19
CA TYR A 119 -8.22 -7.16 10.36
C TYR A 119 -7.84 -6.62 11.76
N PRO A 120 -7.19 -7.42 12.63
CA PRO A 120 -7.02 -7.07 14.05
C PRO A 120 -6.36 -5.72 14.33
N ALA A 121 -5.47 -5.25 13.45
CA ALA A 121 -4.78 -3.96 13.67
C ALA A 121 -5.72 -2.75 13.60
N TYR A 122 -6.96 -2.91 13.09
CA TYR A 122 -7.93 -1.83 13.17
C TYR A 122 -8.16 -1.34 14.61
N VAL A 123 -8.12 -2.24 15.61
CA VAL A 123 -8.29 -1.88 17.03
C VAL A 123 -7.18 -0.97 17.55
N SER A 124 -6.00 -0.97 16.92
CA SER A 124 -4.88 -0.10 17.31
C SER A 124 -5.06 1.37 16.91
N PHE A 125 -6.08 1.69 16.12
CA PHE A 125 -6.40 3.06 15.69
C PHE A 125 -7.68 3.62 16.34
N PHE A 126 -8.31 2.89 17.25
CA PHE A 126 -9.47 3.33 18.04
C PHE A 126 -9.06 3.72 19.46
#